data_AF-A0A2V0Q8Z3-F1
#
_entry.id   AF-A0A2V0Q8Z3-F1
#
_cell.length_a   1.000
_cell.length_b   1.000
_cell.length_c   1.000
_cell.angle_alpha   90.00
_cell.angle_beta   90.00
_cell.angle_gamma   90.00
#
_symmetry.space_group_name_H-M   'P 1'
#
loop_
_entity.id
_entity.type
_entity.pdbx_description
1 polymer ?
#
loop_
_entity_poly.entity_id
_entity_poly.type
_entity_poly.pdbx_seq_one_letter_code
_entity_poly.pdbx_strand_id
1 'polypeptide(L)'
;MNTVDRDASQALVEQVNQALQDNTPLRIRGGNSKAGLGREVAGIPLDTREHRGIVSYDPTELVITARAGTPLSEVLQALDAAGQMLPCEPPDIGAATLGGVVAAGPECVKTQGKPLL
;
A
#
# COMPACT_ATOMS: atom_id res chain seq x y z
N MET A 1 1.09 -10.42 15.38
CA MET A 1 2.51 -9.98 15.29
C MET A 1 2.47 -8.47 15.11
N ASN A 2 3.16 -7.72 15.97
CA ASN A 2 3.07 -6.25 16.08
C ASN A 2 3.15 -5.56 14.72
N THR A 3 2.01 -5.09 14.21
CA THR A 3 1.95 -4.10 13.15
C THR A 3 2.53 -2.82 13.75
N VAL A 4 3.75 -2.47 13.35
CA VAL A 4 4.35 -1.19 13.73
C VAL A 4 3.56 -0.12 12.98
N ASP A 5 2.53 0.45 13.63
CA ASP A 5 1.95 1.69 13.15
C ASP A 5 3.01 2.77 13.24
N ARG A 6 3.31 3.38 12.10
CA ARG A 6 4.30 4.44 11.98
C ARG A 6 3.77 5.50 11.05
N ASP A 7 3.55 6.66 11.63
CA ASP A 7 3.24 7.86 10.88
C ASP A 7 4.54 8.53 10.40
N ALA A 8 4.98 8.21 9.18
CA ALA A 8 6.07 8.91 8.53
C ALA A 8 5.64 10.13 7.69
N SER A 9 4.42 10.67 7.87
CA SER A 9 3.90 11.76 7.02
C SER A 9 4.82 12.98 7.03
N GLN A 10 5.31 13.38 8.20
CA GLN A 10 6.20 14.55 8.33
C GLN A 10 7.49 14.37 7.53
N ALA A 11 8.15 13.22 7.66
CA ALA A 11 9.39 12.92 6.93
C ALA A 11 9.17 12.85 5.41
N LEU A 12 8.05 12.27 4.96
CA LEU A 12 7.69 12.22 3.54
C LEU A 12 7.42 13.62 2.97
N VAL A 13 6.68 14.46 3.72
CA VAL A 13 6.41 15.85 3.33
C VAL A 13 7.71 16.65 3.23
N GLU A 14 8.61 16.50 4.20
CA GLU A 14 9.92 17.16 4.18
C GLU A 14 10.75 16.74 2.97
N GLN A 15 10.81 15.44 2.66
CA GLN A 15 11.53 14.94 1.49
C GLN A 15 10.95 15.45 0.17
N VAL A 16 9.62 15.56 0.06
CA VAL A 16 8.95 16.16 -1.11
C VAL A 16 9.27 17.65 -1.22
N ASN A 17 9.20 18.39 -0.11
CA ASN A 17 9.51 19.82 -0.09
C ASN A 17 10.96 20.09 -0.48
N GLN A 18 11.91 19.27 -0.01
CA GLN A 18 13.31 19.38 -0.41
C GLN A 18 13.50 19.12 -1.91
N ALA A 19 12.89 18.07 -2.45
CA ALA A 19 12.97 17.77 -3.88
C ALA A 19 12.35 18.87 -4.75
N LEU A 20 11.27 19.51 -4.29
CA LEU A 20 10.67 20.67 -4.95
C LEU A 20 11.62 21.87 -4.97
N GLN A 21 12.32 22.15 -3.87
CA GLN A 21 13.32 23.22 -3.80
C GLN A 21 14.50 22.94 -4.74
N ASP A 22 14.96 21.69 -4.78
CA ASP A 22 16.12 21.27 -5.56
C ASP A 22 15.78 20.91 -7.02
N ASN A 23 14.52 21.06 -7.44
CA ASN A 23 14.01 20.64 -8.76
C ASN A 23 14.41 19.20 -9.12
N THR A 24 14.44 18.32 -8.13
CA THR A 24 14.91 16.95 -8.29
C THR A 24 13.73 16.01 -8.50
N PRO A 25 13.73 15.18 -9.57
CA PRO A 25 12.66 14.22 -9.78
C PRO A 25 12.64 13.16 -8.68
N LEU A 26 11.44 12.83 -8.20
CA LEU A 26 11.21 11.76 -7.22
C LEU A 26 10.58 10.54 -7.88
N ARG A 27 11.05 9.36 -7.48
CA ARG A 27 10.47 8.06 -7.82
C ARG A 27 9.74 7.50 -6.60
N ILE A 28 8.41 7.58 -6.60
CA ILE A 28 7.59 7.03 -5.51
C ILE A 28 7.65 5.51 -5.54
N ARG A 29 7.96 4.90 -4.40
CA ARG A 29 8.16 3.46 -4.28
C ARG A 29 7.51 2.94 -2.99
N GLY A 30 6.61 1.96 -3.12
CA GLY A 30 6.22 1.09 -2.02
C GLY A 30 6.94 -0.25 -2.11
N GLY A 31 6.17 -1.32 -2.37
CA GLY A 31 6.68 -2.67 -2.62
C GLY A 31 7.68 -2.82 -3.77
N ASN A 32 7.55 -1.98 -4.80
CA ASN A 32 8.31 -2.05 -6.05
C ASN A 32 8.17 -3.40 -6.79
N SER A 33 7.10 -4.17 -6.50
CA SER A 33 6.81 -5.46 -7.13
C SER A 33 6.47 -5.34 -8.61
N LYS A 34 6.08 -4.15 -9.07
CA LYS A 34 5.76 -3.83 -10.47
C LYS A 34 6.83 -2.99 -11.17
N ALA A 35 8.05 -2.91 -10.63
CA ALA A 35 9.11 -2.04 -11.19
C ALA A 35 9.51 -2.38 -12.63
N GLY A 36 9.34 -3.64 -13.04
CA GLY A 36 9.59 -4.09 -14.41
C GLY A 36 8.43 -3.84 -15.38
N LEU A 37 7.31 -3.30 -14.91
CA LEU A 37 6.15 -2.96 -15.74
C LEU A 37 6.16 -1.46 -16.03
N GLY A 38 6.19 -1.09 -17.30
CA GLY A 38 6.12 0.31 -17.74
C GLY A 38 7.47 0.91 -18.10
N ARG A 39 7.57 2.25 -18.02
CA ARG A 39 8.77 3.02 -18.38
C ARG A 39 9.73 3.11 -17.20
N GLU A 40 11.02 3.15 -17.49
CA GLU A 40 12.00 3.50 -16.45
C GLU A 40 11.74 4.92 -15.95
N VAL A 41 11.66 5.04 -14.63
CA VAL A 41 11.48 6.32 -13.94
C VAL A 41 12.80 6.71 -13.31
N ALA A 42 13.40 7.78 -13.82
CA ALA A 42 14.57 8.41 -13.22
C ALA A 42 14.14 9.28 -12.03
N GLY A 43 14.93 9.28 -10.95
CA GLY A 43 14.68 10.12 -9.77
C GLY A 43 15.13 9.48 -8.48
N ILE A 44 15.14 10.28 -7.41
CA ILE A 44 15.48 9.82 -6.07
C ILE A 44 14.30 9.00 -5.52
N PRO A 45 14.55 7.81 -4.95
CA PRO A 45 13.47 7.01 -4.38
C PRO A 45 12.82 7.69 -3.17
N LEU A 46 11.49 7.85 -3.21
CA LEU A 46 10.64 8.22 -2.08
C LEU A 46 9.95 6.94 -1.58
N ASP A 47 10.45 6.37 -0.48
CA ASP A 47 9.99 5.09 0.04
C ASP A 47 8.80 5.26 0.99
N THR A 48 7.63 4.75 0.59
CA THR A 48 6.40 4.87 1.40
C THR A 48 6.26 3.77 2.44
N ARG A 49 7.09 2.72 2.44
CA ARG A 49 6.94 1.53 3.30
C ARG A 49 7.10 1.83 4.80
N GLU A 50 7.76 2.93 5.13
CA GLU A 50 7.87 3.42 6.52
C GLU A 50 6.57 4.05 7.02
N HIS A 51 5.70 4.54 6.11
CA HIS A 51 4.38 5.05 6.44
C HIS A 51 3.35 3.91 6.39
N ARG A 52 3.27 3.13 7.47
CA ARG A 52 2.55 1.85 7.54
C ARG A 52 1.68 1.75 8.79
N GLY A 53 0.60 0.99 8.69
CA GLY A 53 -0.39 0.79 9.74
C GLY A 53 -1.82 0.97 9.24
N ILE A 54 -2.76 0.36 9.95
CA ILE A 54 -4.20 0.60 9.78
C ILE A 54 -4.57 1.69 10.79
N VAL A 55 -5.04 2.83 10.28
CA VAL A 55 -5.40 4.01 11.07
C VAL A 55 -6.77 3.82 11.74
N SER A 56 -7.74 3.31 10.97
CA SER A 56 -9.07 3.00 11.46
C SER A 56 -9.69 1.88 10.64
N TYR A 57 -10.54 1.09 11.28
CA TYR A 57 -11.33 0.07 10.61
C TYR A 57 -12.71 0.03 11.27
N ASP A 58 -13.75 0.31 10.47
CA ASP A 58 -15.16 0.20 10.85
C ASP A 58 -15.81 -0.91 10.01
N PRO A 59 -16.00 -2.11 10.59
CA PRO A 59 -16.62 -3.23 9.87
C PRO A 59 -18.09 -3.01 9.51
N THR A 60 -18.79 -2.12 10.23
CA THR A 60 -20.23 -1.87 10.02
C THR A 60 -20.44 -0.99 8.80
N GLU A 61 -19.60 0.04 8.67
CA GLU A 61 -19.59 0.96 7.53
C GLU A 61 -18.81 0.41 6.32
N LEU A 62 -18.14 -0.74 6.47
CA LEU A 62 -17.26 -1.34 5.46
C LEU A 62 -16.13 -0.39 5.03
N VAL A 63 -15.62 0.39 5.99
CA VAL A 63 -14.58 1.39 5.76
C VAL A 63 -13.30 1.00 6.49
N ILE A 64 -12.20 0.95 5.74
CA ILE A 64 -10.85 0.80 6.29
C ILE A 64 -9.99 1.96 5.82
N THR A 65 -9.32 2.60 6.79
CA THR A 65 -8.30 3.62 6.53
C THR A 65 -6.95 3.05 6.91
N ALA A 66 -6.06 2.91 5.94
CA ALA A 66 -4.71 2.45 6.17
C ALA A 66 -3.70 3.32 5.43
N ARG A 67 -2.48 3.32 5.95
CA ARG A 67 -1.36 4.09 5.41
C ARG A 67 -0.86 3.46 4.10
N ALA A 68 -0.35 4.28 3.18
CA ALA A 68 0.02 3.84 1.83
C ALA A 68 1.13 2.76 1.79
N GLY A 69 2.01 2.74 2.79
CA GLY A 69 3.09 1.77 2.94
C GLY A 69 2.68 0.46 3.59
N THR A 70 1.43 0.34 4.06
CA THR A 70 0.92 -0.88 4.69
C THR A 70 0.94 -2.03 3.67
N PRO A 71 1.58 -3.17 4.00
CA PRO A 71 1.51 -4.37 3.17
C PRO A 71 0.07 -4.78 2.91
N LEU A 72 -0.21 -5.20 1.68
CA LEU A 72 -1.54 -5.68 1.29
C LEU A 72 -1.96 -6.89 2.14
N SER A 73 -1.04 -7.79 2.46
CA SER A 73 -1.27 -8.95 3.33
C SER A 73 -1.76 -8.58 4.74
N GLU A 74 -1.26 -7.48 5.32
CA GLU A 74 -1.73 -6.98 6.63
C GLU A 74 -3.19 -6.49 6.53
N VAL A 75 -3.55 -5.80 5.45
CA VAL A 75 -4.93 -5.33 5.19
C VAL A 75 -5.86 -6.53 4.98
N LEU A 76 -5.46 -7.49 4.15
CA LEU A 76 -6.26 -8.68 3.87
C LEU A 76 -6.46 -9.54 5.12
N GLN A 77 -5.45 -9.67 5.98
CA GLN A 77 -5.58 -10.37 7.26
C GLN A 77 -6.58 -9.68 8.21
N ALA A 78 -6.58 -8.35 8.26
CA ALA A 78 -7.54 -7.60 9.08
C ALA A 78 -8.99 -7.78 8.59
N LEU A 79 -9.18 -7.84 7.27
CA LEU A 79 -10.49 -8.10 6.67
C LEU A 79 -10.94 -9.56 6.88
N ASP A 80 -10.05 -10.55 6.68
CA ASP A 80 -10.33 -11.98 6.88
C ASP A 80 -10.74 -12.26 8.34
N ALA A 81 -10.13 -11.58 9.31
CA ALA A 81 -10.50 -11.67 10.73
C ALA A 81 -11.94 -11.20 11.02
N ALA A 82 -12.48 -10.30 10.20
CA ALA A 82 -13.86 -9.83 10.27
C ALA A 82 -14.80 -10.57 9.31
N GLY A 83 -14.32 -11.60 8.60
CA GLY A 83 -15.07 -12.31 7.56
C GLY A 83 -15.38 -11.46 6.32
N GLN A 84 -14.58 -10.42 6.07
CA GLN A 84 -14.76 -9.48 4.98
C GLN A 84 -13.69 -9.67 3.89
N MET A 85 -13.98 -9.16 2.71
CA MET A 85 -13.08 -9.19 1.55
C MET A 85 -13.14 -7.85 0.82
N LEU A 86 -12.03 -7.50 0.15
CA LEU A 86 -12.03 -6.37 -0.76
C LEU A 86 -12.97 -6.66 -1.95
N PRO A 87 -13.65 -5.65 -2.52
CA PRO A 87 -14.45 -5.85 -3.74
C PRO A 87 -13.64 -6.36 -4.94
N CYS A 88 -12.33 -6.15 -4.89
CA CYS A 88 -11.34 -6.50 -5.89
C CYS A 88 -10.11 -7.03 -5.14
N GLU A 89 -9.68 -8.26 -5.45
CA GLU A 89 -8.48 -8.86 -4.85
C GLU A 89 -7.29 -8.63 -5.77
N PRO A 90 -6.44 -7.63 -5.48
CA PRO A 90 -5.16 -7.50 -6.17
C PRO A 90 -4.27 -8.71 -5.82
N PRO A 91 -3.49 -9.22 -6.78
CA PRO A 91 -2.55 -10.30 -6.51
C PRO A 91 -1.55 -9.85 -5.45
N ASP A 92 -1.39 -10.65 -4.40
CA ASP A 92 -0.37 -10.44 -3.39
C ASP A 92 0.99 -10.89 -3.93
N ILE A 93 1.58 -10.05 -4.80
CA ILE A 93 2.96 -10.17 -5.25
C ILE A 93 3.93 -9.75 -4.14
N GLY A 94 3.87 -10.46 -3.00
CA GLY A 94 4.77 -10.56 -1.85
C GLY A 94 5.14 -9.27 -1.10
N ALA A 95 5.50 -8.22 -1.83
CA ALA A 95 5.87 -6.92 -1.31
C ALA A 95 4.80 -5.85 -1.61
N ALA A 96 3.63 -6.23 -2.16
CA ALA A 96 2.59 -5.27 -2.52
C ALA A 96 2.17 -4.41 -1.31
N THR A 97 2.08 -3.10 -1.51
CA THR A 97 1.54 -2.17 -0.51
C THR A 97 0.21 -1.61 -0.99
N LEU A 98 -0.64 -1.20 -0.05
CA LEU A 98 -1.95 -0.61 -0.39
C LEU A 98 -1.82 0.56 -1.36
N GLY A 99 -0.88 1.48 -1.12
CA GLY A 99 -0.62 2.61 -2.02
C GLY A 99 -0.12 2.18 -3.40
N GLY A 100 0.63 1.08 -3.49
CA GLY A 100 1.09 0.53 -4.76
C GLY A 100 -0.06 -0.07 -5.60
N VAL A 101 -1.01 -0.74 -4.94
CA VAL A 101 -2.23 -1.26 -5.59
C VAL A 101 -3.06 -0.11 -6.16
N VAL A 102 -3.27 0.95 -5.37
CA VAL A 102 -4.03 2.12 -5.83
C VAL A 102 -3.32 2.81 -7.00
N ALA A 103 -2.00 3.02 -6.91
CA ALA A 103 -1.22 3.70 -7.94
C ALA A 103 -1.14 2.92 -9.27
N ALA A 104 -1.09 1.59 -9.22
CA ALA A 104 -1.04 0.73 -10.40
C ALA A 104 -2.42 0.44 -11.00
N GLY A 105 -3.50 0.92 -10.35
CA GLY A 105 -4.86 0.47 -10.59
C GLY A 105 -5.11 -0.91 -9.94
N PRO A 106 -6.26 -1.08 -9.27
CA PRO A 106 -6.63 -2.38 -8.72
C PRO A 106 -6.93 -3.34 -9.87
N GLU A 107 -6.01 -4.28 -10.12
CA GLU A 107 -6.26 -5.38 -11.03
C GLU A 107 -7.12 -6.41 -10.31
N CYS A 108 -8.36 -6.59 -10.78
CA CYS A 108 -9.27 -7.55 -10.17
C CYS A 108 -9.08 -8.91 -10.81
N VAL A 109 -8.38 -9.80 -10.12
CA VAL A 109 -8.50 -11.23 -10.38
C VAL A 109 -9.43 -11.76 -9.30
N LYS A 110 -10.63 -12.21 -9.67
CA LYS A 110 -11.48 -12.94 -8.71
C LYS A 110 -10.81 -14.29 -8.46
N THR A 111 -10.03 -14.40 -7.40
CA THR A 111 -9.63 -15.69 -6.84
C THR A 111 -10.85 -16.31 -6.17
N GLN A 112 -11.74 -16.92 -6.96
CA GLN A 112 -12.74 -17.81 -6.38
C GLN A 112 -12.04 -19.04 -5.82
N GLY A 113 -12.13 -19.24 -4.50
CA GLY A 113 -11.91 -20.53 -3.88
C GLY A 113 -10.98 -20.50 -2.67
N LYS A 114 -11.43 -19.92 -1.55
CA LYS A 114 -10.97 -20.36 -0.22
C LYS A 114 -12.06 -21.29 0.32
N PRO A 115 -11.81 -22.60 0.52
CA PRO A 115 -12.80 -23.46 1.13
C PRO A 115 -13.03 -22.97 2.57
N LEU A 116 -14.29 -22.72 2.91
CA LEU A 116 -14.73 -22.55 4.28
C LEU A 116 -14.49 -23.90 4.99
N LEU A 117 -13.52 -23.93 5.90
CA LEU A 117 -13.42 -24.93 6.96
C LEU A 117 -13.89 -24.27 8.26
#